data_AF-Q0RKI7-F1
#
_entry.id   AF-Q0RKI7-F1
#
_cell.length_a   1.000
_cell.length_b   1.000
_cell.length_c   1.000
_cell.angle_alpha   90.00
_cell.angle_beta   90.00
_cell.angle_gamma   90.00
#
_symmetry.space_group_name_H-M   'P 1'
#
loop_
_entity.id
_entity.type
_entity.pdbx_description
1 polymer ?
#
loop_
_entity_poly.entity_id
_entity_poly.type
_entity_poly.pdbx_seq_one_letter_code
_entity_poly.pdbx_strand_id
1 'polypeptide(L)' 'MLLEELKSGLRVDGLIPDEAITVIVAQWHGSGALELTYKTAAGVLGQQTA' A
#
# COMPACT_ATOMS: atom_id res chain seq x y z
N MET A 1 -6.61 -0.27 10.99
CA MET A 1 -7.10 -0.84 9.72
C MET A 1 -6.39 -2.17 9.53
N LEU A 2 -7.13 -3.26 9.29
CA LEU A 2 -6.51 -4.55 8.98
C LEU A 2 -5.77 -4.41 7.65
N LEU A 3 -4.46 -4.63 7.63
CA LEU A 3 -3.70 -4.73 6.37
C LEU A 3 -4.37 -5.77 5.44
N GLU A 4 -5.00 -6.78 6.03
CA GLU A 4 -5.68 -7.91 5.40
C GLU A 4 -6.75 -7.50 4.38
N GLU A 5 -7.29 -6.28 4.49
CA GLU A 5 -8.31 -5.74 3.58
C GLU A 5 -7.72 -4.88 2.45
N LEU A 6 -6.40 -4.74 2.36
CA LEU A 6 -5.74 -3.96 1.31
C LEU A 6 -6.01 -4.59 -0.06
N LYS A 7 -6.78 -3.87 -0.87
CA LYS A 7 -7.12 -4.21 -2.26
C LYS A 7 -6.59 -3.14 -3.19
N SER A 8 -6.39 -3.50 -4.46
CA SER A 8 -6.05 -2.54 -5.50
C SER A 8 -7.12 -1.45 -5.60
N GLY A 9 -6.68 -0.20 -5.83
CA GLY A 9 -7.53 0.98 -5.88
C GLY A 9 -7.88 1.58 -4.52
N LEU A 10 -7.55 0.94 -3.41
CA LEU A 10 -7.78 1.51 -2.08
C LEU A 10 -6.88 2.73 -1.86
N ARG A 11 -7.44 3.79 -1.27
CA ARG A 11 -6.66 4.92 -0.77
C ARG A 11 -6.24 4.64 0.66
N VAL A 12 -4.96 4.80 0.97
CA VAL A 12 -4.39 4.59 2.30
C VAL A 12 -3.64 5.84 2.70
N ASP A 13 -3.91 6.31 3.91
CA ASP A 13 -3.21 7.42 4.55
C ASP A 13 -2.20 6.89 5.58
N GLY A 14 -1.10 7.61 5.78
CA GLY A 14 -0.13 7.31 6.83
C GLY A 14 0.93 6.25 6.50
N LEU A 15 0.94 5.70 5.28
CA LEU A 15 2.09 4.93 4.79
C LEU A 15 3.32 5.84 4.59
N ILE A 16 3.08 7.04 4.05
CA ILE A 16 4.03 8.13 3.95
C ILE A 16 3.49 9.28 4.81
N PRO A 17 4.32 9.94 5.64
CA PRO A 17 3.88 11.10 6.41
C PRO A 17 3.27 12.17 5.50
N ASP A 18 2.09 12.67 5.90
CA ASP A 18 1.34 13.73 5.21
C ASP A 18 0.98 13.44 3.74
N GLU A 19 1.06 12.18 3.31
CA GLU A 19 0.74 11.80 1.93
C GLU A 19 -0.16 10.55 1.88
N ALA A 20 -1.22 10.68 1.10
CA ALA A 20 -2.10 9.57 0.78
C ALA A 20 -1.59 8.83 -0.45
N ILE A 21 -1.65 7.51 -0.41
CA ILE A 21 -1.28 6.63 -1.52
C ILE A 21 -2.48 5.88 -2.04
N THR A 22 -2.39 5.44 -3.30
CA THR A 22 -3.31 4.49 -3.90
C THR A 22 -2.61 3.15 -4.02
N VAL A 23 -3.21 2.11 -3.45
CA VAL A 23 -2.73 0.73 -3.59
C VAL A 23 -2.87 0.30 -5.04
N ILE A 24 -1.77 -0.14 -5.64
CA ILE A 24 -1.77 -0.71 -6.99
C ILE A 24 -1.82 -2.23 -6.89
N VAL A 25 -0.94 -2.82 -6.07
CA VAL A 25 -0.90 -4.25 -5.79
C VAL A 25 -0.59 -4.45 -4.31
N ALA A 26 -1.29 -5.39 -3.67
CA ALA A 26 -1.00 -5.88 -2.33
C ALA A 26 -0.82 -7.40 -2.43
N GLN A 27 0.36 -7.90 -2.09
CA GLN A 27 0.74 -9.30 -2.21
C GLN A 27 1.13 -9.86 -0.86
N TRP A 28 0.35 -10.83 -0.39
CA TRP A 28 0.59 -11.52 0.87
C TRP A 28 1.51 -12.71 0.69
N HIS A 29 2.53 -12.79 1.55
CA HIS A 29 3.44 -13.91 1.65
C HIS A 29 3.19 -14.64 2.97
N GLY A 30 2.36 -15.68 2.91
CA GLY A 30 1.90 -16.38 4.11
C GLY A 30 1.04 -15.48 4.99
N SER A 31 1.20 -15.60 6.31
CA SER A 31 0.39 -14.88 7.31
C SER A 31 1.07 -13.64 7.91
N GLY A 32 2.26 -13.27 7.44
CA GLY A 32 3.12 -12.33 8.19
C GLY A 32 3.97 -11.39 7.37
N ALA A 33 3.93 -11.47 6.03
CA ALA A 33 4.65 -10.54 5.18
C ALA A 33 3.75 -10.00 4.07
N LEU A 34 3.79 -8.69 3.86
CA LEU A 34 3.05 -8.00 2.82
C LEU A 34 4.01 -7.20 1.95
N GLU A 35 3.93 -7.43 0.65
CA GLU A 35 4.56 -6.58 -0.36
C GLU A 35 3.48 -5.68 -0.98
N LEU A 36 3.69 -4.37 -0.87
CA LEU A 36 2.74 -3.35 -1.33
C LEU A 36 3.40 -2.47 -2.39
N THR A 37 2.80 -2.44 -3.58
CA THR A 37 3.11 -1.48 -4.63
C THR A 37 2.03 -0.41 -4.65
N TYR A 38 2.44 0.85 -4.61
CA TYR A 38 1.52 1.98 -4.52
C TYR A 38 1.89 3.11 -5.48
N LYS A 39 0.93 4.00 -5.71
CA LYS A 39 1.09 5.26 -6.44
C LYS A 39 0.77 6.43 -5.52
N THR A 40 1.64 7.43 -5.51
CA THR A 40 1.41 8.66 -4.76
C THR A 40 0.49 9.64 -5.50
N ALA A 41 0.05 10.70 -4.84
CA ALA A 41 -0.75 11.75 -5.47
C ALA A 41 0.01 12.47 -6.60
N ALA A 42 1.34 12.61 -6.46
CA ALA A 42 2.22 13.13 -7.50
C ALA A 42 2.42 12.16 -8.68
N GLY A 43 1.88 10.94 -8.59
CA GLY A 43 1.93 9.93 -9.62
C GLY A 43 3.19 9.07 -9.62
N VAL A 44 4.01 9.18 -8.57
CA VAL A 44 5.23 8.38 -8.38
C VAL A 44 4.83 6.99 -7.88
N LEU A 45 5.51 5.96 -8.39
CA LEU A 45 5.36 4.60 -7.89
C LEU A 45 6.37 4.33 -6.77
N GLY A 46 5.91 3.65 -5.74
CA GLY A 46 6.72 3.20 -4.62
C GLY A 46 6.38 1.75 -4.25
N GLN A 47 7.28 1.13 -3.51
CA GLN A 47 7.12 -0.22 -3.00
C GLN A 47 7.55 -0.29 -1.54
N GLN A 48 6.81 -1.04 -0.73
CA GLN A 48 7.15 -1.30 0.67
C GLN A 48 6.90 -2.76 1.02
N THR A 49 7.78 -3.30 1.87
CA THR A 49 7.61 -4.62 2.49
C THR A 49 7.41 -4.41 3.99
N ALA A 50 6.38 -5.04 4.54
CA ALA A 50 6.03 -5.00 5.96
C ALA A 50 5.82 -6.41 6.51
#